data_AF-A0A2V9NFN5-F1
#
_entry.id   AF-A0A2V9NFN5-F1
#
_cell.length_a   1.000
_cell.length_b   1.000
_cell.length_c   1.000
_cell.angle_alpha   90.00
_cell.angle_beta   90.00
_cell.angle_gamma   90.00
#
_symmetry.space_group_name_H-M   'P 1'
#
loop_
_entity.id
_entity.type
_entity.pdbx_description
1 polymer ?
#
loop_
_entity_poly.entity_id
_entity_poly.type
_entity_poly.pdbx_seq_one_letter_code
_entity_poly.pdbx_strand_id
1 'polypeptide(L)'
;MVLSVIFLPGVLASFQGLAIVIFLPFQGRAPLSLLSLLVLFVTVFFLGGPLGEEPGWRGFALPRLQRRYGPLVGSLILAPLWAFWHLPIFWVPAWNYPPTILNIVMFVIASIALTIVLTWVFNNTKGSVFIAVLVHATFDTYLATLNGLFPTPLVNDYGSNVPVLIGFGALAVVLVASTRGCLGYQRYRDEVPDPATAAT
;
A
#
# COMPACT_ATOMS: atom_id res chain seq x y z
N MET A 1 -0.64 6.16 -19.28
CA MET A 1 -1.98 5.55 -19.10
C MET A 1 -2.73 5.43 -20.42
N VAL A 2 -2.20 4.67 -21.38
CA VAL A 2 -2.98 4.30 -22.58
C VAL A 2 -2.71 2.82 -22.84
N LEU A 3 -3.69 1.99 -22.49
CA LEU A 3 -3.87 0.63 -22.98
C LEU A 3 -2.68 -0.33 -22.80
N SER A 4 -2.35 -0.76 -21.58
CA SER A 4 -1.41 -1.90 -21.38
C SER A 4 -2.15 -3.25 -21.45
N VAL A 5 -2.66 -3.51 -22.66
CA VAL A 5 -2.65 -4.76 -23.44
C VAL A 5 -2.89 -6.09 -22.68
N ILE A 6 -4.13 -6.59 -22.79
CA ILE A 6 -4.54 -8.02 -22.73
C ILE A 6 -4.06 -8.74 -21.46
N PHE A 7 -4.54 -8.24 -20.32
CA PHE A 7 -4.84 -8.86 -19.01
C PHE A 7 -3.90 -9.85 -18.29
N LEU A 8 -2.84 -10.40 -18.89
CA LEU A 8 -1.87 -11.22 -18.15
C LEU A 8 -0.41 -10.95 -18.56
N PRO A 9 -0.02 -11.04 -19.85
CA PRO A 9 1.31 -10.61 -20.28
C PRO A 9 1.56 -9.11 -20.08
N GLY A 10 0.56 -8.25 -20.32
CA GLY A 10 0.73 -6.79 -20.16
C GLY A 10 0.87 -6.33 -18.71
N VAL A 11 0.17 -7.00 -17.79
CA VAL A 11 0.26 -6.74 -16.35
C VAL A 11 1.64 -7.16 -15.83
N LEU A 12 2.07 -8.39 -16.14
CA LEU A 12 3.40 -8.88 -15.76
C LEU A 12 4.52 -8.06 -16.39
N ALA A 13 4.40 -7.65 -17.65
CA ALA A 13 5.39 -6.78 -18.32
C ALA A 13 5.44 -5.38 -17.69
N SER A 14 4.30 -4.84 -17.25
CA SER A 14 4.24 -3.56 -16.53
C SER A 14 4.93 -3.66 -15.16
N PHE A 15 4.66 -4.74 -14.40
CA PHE A 15 5.31 -5.00 -13.12
C PHE A 15 6.80 -5.34 -13.27
N GLN A 16 7.22 -5.99 -14.35
CA GLN A 16 8.63 -6.26 -14.68
C GLN A 16 9.39 -4.99 -15.07
N GLY A 17 8.82 -4.17 -15.94
CA GLY A 17 9.42 -2.89 -16.35
C GLY A 17 9.59 -1.93 -15.17
N LEU A 18 8.59 -1.85 -14.30
CA LEU A 18 8.69 -1.14 -13.02
C LEU A 18 9.85 -1.66 -12.18
N ALA A 19 9.92 -2.99 -12.02
CA ALA A 19 10.90 -3.61 -11.13
C ALA A 19 12.34 -3.38 -11.63
N ILE A 20 12.54 -3.40 -12.95
CA ILE A 20 13.83 -3.11 -13.59
C ILE A 20 14.28 -1.67 -13.30
N VAL A 21 13.38 -0.69 -13.38
CA VAL A 21 13.72 0.73 -13.19
C VAL A 21 13.89 1.08 -11.72
N ILE A 22 13.13 0.44 -10.83
CA ILE A 22 13.03 0.82 -9.41
C ILE A 22 13.96 0.00 -8.53
N PHE A 23 14.15 -1.30 -8.80
CA PHE A 23 14.83 -2.20 -7.87
C PHE A 23 16.20 -2.63 -8.36
N LEU A 24 16.40 -2.91 -9.66
CA LEU A 24 17.72 -3.34 -10.15
C LEU A 24 18.87 -2.36 -9.87
N PRO A 25 18.69 -1.01 -9.92
CA PRO A 25 19.75 -0.07 -9.54
C PRO A 25 20.11 -0.12 -8.05
N PHE A 26 19.24 -0.71 -7.23
CA PHE A 26 19.35 -0.80 -5.78
C PHE A 26 19.51 -2.25 -5.28
N GLN A 27 19.46 -3.24 -6.18
CA GLN A 27 19.78 -4.64 -5.90
C GLN A 27 21.30 -4.80 -5.77
N GLY A 28 21.80 -4.45 -4.58
CA GLY A 28 23.20 -4.58 -4.21
C GLY A 28 23.48 -3.94 -2.86
N ARG A 29 24.73 -4.04 -2.38
CA ARG A 29 25.23 -3.28 -1.22
C ARG A 29 25.43 -1.80 -1.55
N ALA A 30 24.50 -1.19 -2.30
CA ALA A 30 24.54 0.24 -2.52
C ALA A 30 24.54 0.91 -1.13
N PRO A 31 25.51 1.78 -0.82
CA PRO A 31 25.52 2.45 0.47
C PRO A 31 24.20 3.18 0.59
N LEU A 32 23.42 2.86 1.64
CA LEU A 32 22.14 3.48 1.96
C LEU A 32 22.37 4.91 2.43
N SER A 33 22.89 5.72 1.52
CA SER A 33 23.02 7.15 1.69
C SER A 33 21.62 7.77 1.66
N LEU A 34 21.48 8.90 2.35
CA LEU A 34 20.25 9.68 2.29
C LEU A 34 19.88 10.02 0.83
N LEU A 35 20.88 10.29 0.00
CA LEU A 35 20.68 10.59 -1.42
C LEU A 35 20.09 9.39 -2.17
N SER A 36 20.61 8.18 -1.97
CA SER A 36 20.04 6.98 -2.61
C SER A 36 18.62 6.69 -2.14
N LEU A 37 18.30 6.90 -0.87
CA LEU A 37 16.94 6.74 -0.34
C LEU A 37 15.98 7.76 -0.94
N LEU A 38 16.42 9.02 -1.09
CA LEU A 38 15.61 10.06 -1.71
C LEU A 38 15.35 9.78 -3.19
N VAL A 39 16.37 9.36 -3.94
CA VAL A 39 16.22 8.98 -5.35
C VAL A 39 15.26 7.80 -5.48
N LEU A 40 15.40 6.77 -4.64
CA LEU A 40 14.49 5.64 -4.62
C LEU A 40 13.06 6.07 -4.31
N PHE A 41 12.86 6.88 -3.27
CA PHE A 41 11.55 7.40 -2.91
C PHE A 41 10.88 8.16 -4.05
N VAL A 42 11.61 9.07 -4.71
CA VAL A 42 11.08 9.84 -5.86
C VAL A 42 10.72 8.89 -7.00
N THR A 43 11.56 7.89 -7.26
CA THR A 43 11.31 6.89 -8.32
C THR A 43 10.05 6.07 -8.00
N VAL A 44 9.93 5.56 -6.78
CA VAL A 44 8.75 4.82 -6.29
C VAL A 44 7.50 5.70 -6.31
N PHE A 45 7.60 6.98 -5.93
CA PHE A 45 6.48 7.90 -5.94
C PHE A 45 5.89 8.06 -7.35
N PHE A 46 6.73 8.31 -8.36
CA PHE A 46 6.24 8.56 -9.73
C PHE A 46 5.98 7.29 -10.53
N LEU A 47 6.79 6.25 -10.32
CA LEU A 47 6.80 5.04 -11.15
C LEU A 47 6.40 3.79 -10.39
N GLY A 48 6.40 3.77 -9.06
CA GLY A 48 6.24 2.56 -8.25
C GLY A 48 4.82 2.05 -8.07
N GLY A 49 3.81 2.78 -8.53
CA GLY A 49 2.40 2.42 -8.33
C GLY A 49 1.61 3.43 -7.50
N PRO A 50 2.07 3.90 -6.32
CA PRO A 50 1.27 4.71 -5.40
C PRO A 50 0.51 5.88 -6.04
N LEU A 51 1.18 6.68 -6.88
CA LEU A 51 0.55 7.82 -7.55
C LEU A 51 -0.56 7.42 -8.53
N GLY A 52 -0.44 6.26 -9.19
CA GLY A 52 -1.45 5.72 -10.10
C GLY A 52 -2.56 4.95 -9.38
N GLU A 53 -2.27 4.42 -8.19
CA GLU A 53 -3.16 3.54 -7.44
C GLU A 53 -4.10 4.29 -6.49
N GLU A 54 -3.55 5.17 -5.65
CA GLU A 54 -4.30 5.81 -4.57
C GLU A 54 -5.49 6.67 -5.04
N PRO A 55 -5.47 7.35 -6.20
CA PRO A 55 -6.66 8.01 -6.73
C PRO A 55 -7.84 7.06 -6.94
N GLY A 56 -7.59 5.81 -7.35
CA GLY A 56 -8.62 4.79 -7.51
C GLY A 56 -9.05 4.19 -6.17
N TRP A 57 -8.09 3.76 -5.36
CA TRP A 57 -8.42 3.06 -4.11
C TRP A 57 -8.91 4.00 -3.01
N ARG A 58 -8.20 5.10 -2.74
CA ARG A 58 -8.49 6.03 -1.64
C ARG A 58 -9.27 7.26 -2.13
N GLY A 59 -9.08 7.67 -3.38
CA GLY A 59 -9.86 8.76 -3.99
C GLY A 59 -11.27 8.34 -4.46
N PHE A 60 -11.47 7.07 -4.85
CA PHE A 60 -12.75 6.60 -5.39
C PHE A 60 -13.41 5.48 -4.58
N ALA A 61 -12.75 4.34 -4.36
CA ALA A 61 -13.38 3.16 -3.78
C ALA A 61 -13.63 3.30 -2.27
N LEU A 62 -12.61 3.69 -1.51
CA LEU A 62 -12.64 3.79 -0.06
C LEU A 62 -13.77 4.72 0.44
N PRO A 63 -13.94 5.97 -0.06
CA PRO A 63 -14.98 6.87 0.46
C PRO A 63 -16.39 6.30 0.30
N ARG A 64 -16.65 5.57 -0.80
CA ARG A 64 -17.94 4.91 -1.05
C ARG A 64 -18.18 3.74 -0.11
N LEU A 65 -17.14 2.91 0.11
CA LEU A 65 -17.20 1.79 1.04
C LEU A 65 -17.38 2.27 2.49
N GLN A 66 -16.65 3.30 2.90
CA GLN A 66 -16.79 3.90 4.24
C GLN A 66 -18.18 4.51 4.45
N ARG A 67 -18.75 5.18 3.44
CA ARG A 67 -20.10 5.74 3.53
C ARG A 67 -21.18 4.67 3.69
N ARG A 68 -21.02 3.52 3.02
CA ARG A 68 -22.03 2.44 3.03
C ARG A 68 -21.90 1.48 4.20
N TYR A 69 -20.68 1.11 4.57
CA TYR A 69 -20.40 0.04 5.53
C TYR A 69 -19.68 0.51 6.80
N GLY A 70 -19.27 1.78 6.84
CA GLY A 70 -18.42 2.30 7.89
C GLY A 70 -16.92 2.10 7.62
N PRO A 71 -16.05 2.77 8.38
CA PRO A 71 -14.60 2.85 8.13
C PRO A 71 -13.89 1.50 8.18
N LEU A 72 -14.10 0.71 9.24
CA LEU A 72 -13.45 -0.58 9.39
C LEU A 72 -13.94 -1.60 8.36
N VAL A 73 -15.25 -1.81 8.26
CA VAL A 73 -15.82 -2.79 7.31
C VAL A 73 -15.52 -2.39 5.88
N GLY A 74 -15.60 -1.09 5.55
CA GLY A 74 -15.20 -0.59 4.24
C GLY A 74 -13.73 -0.88 3.91
N SER A 75 -12.83 -0.76 4.89
CA SER A 75 -11.41 -1.13 4.74
C SER A 75 -11.21 -2.63 4.56
N LEU A 76 -11.96 -3.45 5.32
CA LEU A 76 -11.90 -4.91 5.23
C LEU A 76 -12.47 -5.46 3.91
N ILE A 77 -13.36 -4.71 3.25
CA ILE A 77 -13.82 -5.02 1.89
C ILE A 77 -12.78 -4.58 0.86
N LEU A 78 -12.19 -3.39 1.03
CA LEU A 78 -11.22 -2.83 0.09
C LEU A 78 -9.91 -3.64 0.04
N ALA A 79 -9.42 -4.06 1.22
CA ALA A 79 -8.10 -4.66 1.33
C ALA A 79 -7.93 -5.96 0.52
N PRO A 80 -8.86 -6.93 0.55
CA PRO A 80 -8.76 -8.11 -0.30
C PRO A 80 -8.76 -7.75 -1.80
N LEU A 81 -9.60 -6.80 -2.23
CA LEU A 81 -9.65 -6.38 -3.64
C LEU A 81 -8.30 -5.80 -4.10
N TRP A 82 -7.68 -5.00 -3.23
CA TRP A 82 -6.36 -4.43 -3.48
C TRP A 82 -5.25 -5.51 -3.46
N ALA A 83 -5.28 -6.43 -2.49
CA ALA A 83 -4.35 -7.56 -2.42
C ALA A 83 -4.46 -8.49 -3.65
N PHE A 84 -5.69 -8.77 -4.11
CA PHE A 84 -5.93 -9.56 -5.32
C PHE A 84 -5.37 -8.88 -6.57
N TRP A 85 -5.48 -7.55 -6.66
CA TRP A 85 -4.88 -6.77 -7.74
C TRP A 85 -3.34 -6.90 -7.78
N HIS A 86 -2.69 -7.12 -6.64
CA HIS A 86 -1.23 -7.31 -6.53
C HIS A 86 -0.74 -8.74 -6.75
N LEU A 87 -1.60 -9.76 -6.75
CA LEU A 87 -1.15 -11.16 -6.85
C LEU A 87 -0.15 -11.45 -7.99
N PRO A 88 -0.24 -10.85 -9.20
CA PRO A 88 0.73 -11.07 -10.26
C PRO A 88 2.20 -10.86 -9.85
N ILE A 89 2.48 -10.07 -8.80
CA ILE A 89 3.83 -9.81 -8.28
C ILE A 89 4.59 -11.10 -7.90
N PHE A 90 3.89 -12.13 -7.43
CA PHE A 90 4.47 -13.43 -7.06
C PHE A 90 5.06 -14.21 -8.24
N TRP A 91 4.66 -13.86 -9.46
CA TRP A 91 5.14 -14.50 -10.69
C TRP A 91 6.08 -13.59 -11.50
N VAL A 92 6.50 -12.46 -10.91
CA VAL A 92 7.48 -11.57 -11.52
C VAL A 92 8.84 -11.77 -10.83
N PRO A 93 9.85 -12.36 -11.51
CA PRO A 93 11.13 -12.71 -10.89
C PRO A 93 11.83 -11.55 -10.20
N ALA A 94 11.70 -10.33 -10.73
CA ALA A 94 12.35 -9.13 -10.20
C ALA A 94 11.89 -8.74 -8.79
N TRP A 95 10.70 -9.18 -8.36
CA TRP A 95 10.16 -8.90 -7.02
C TRP A 95 10.54 -9.94 -5.97
N ASN A 96 11.14 -11.07 -6.38
CA ASN A 96 11.68 -12.10 -5.49
C ASN A 96 10.72 -12.57 -4.36
N TYR A 97 9.42 -12.64 -4.64
CA TYR A 97 8.43 -13.19 -3.72
C TYR A 97 8.23 -14.68 -3.99
N PRO A 98 8.48 -15.59 -3.03
CA PRO A 98 8.23 -17.01 -3.24
C PRO A 98 6.72 -17.27 -3.33
N PRO A 99 6.20 -17.85 -4.44
CA PRO A 99 4.77 -18.03 -4.70
C PRO A 99 4.17 -19.22 -3.93
N THR A 100 4.41 -19.28 -2.62
CA THR A 100 3.83 -20.30 -1.74
C THR A 100 2.46 -19.85 -1.25
N ILE A 101 1.55 -20.79 -0.96
CA ILE A 101 0.24 -20.49 -0.37
C ILE A 101 0.40 -19.69 0.91
N LEU A 102 1.39 -20.05 1.75
CA LEU A 102 1.66 -19.35 3.00
C LEU A 102 2.06 -17.88 2.75
N ASN A 103 2.95 -17.61 1.80
CA ASN A 103 3.34 -16.23 1.47
C ASN A 103 2.20 -15.41 0.90
N ILE A 104 1.33 -16.01 0.09
CA ILE A 104 0.13 -15.34 -0.43
C ILE A 104 -0.82 -14.98 0.71
N VAL A 105 -1.05 -15.90 1.65
CA VAL A 105 -1.90 -15.63 2.83
C VAL A 105 -1.29 -14.54 3.70
N MET A 106 0.01 -14.60 3.97
CA MET A 106 0.71 -13.56 4.73
C MET A 106 0.61 -12.20 4.03
N PHE A 107 0.76 -12.16 2.70
CA PHE A 107 0.63 -10.95 1.90
C PHE A 107 -0.78 -10.35 1.97
N VAL A 108 -1.84 -11.16 1.90
CA VAL A 108 -3.22 -10.68 2.05
C VAL A 108 -3.43 -10.07 3.44
N ILE A 109 -2.95 -10.73 4.51
CA ILE A 109 -3.08 -10.21 5.88
C ILE A 109 -2.28 -8.92 6.05
N ALA A 110 -1.06 -8.86 5.50
CA ALA A 110 -0.22 -7.65 5.49
C ALA A 110 -0.90 -6.50 4.74
N SER A 111 -1.54 -6.79 3.60
CA SER A 111 -2.29 -5.83 2.80
C SER A 111 -3.52 -5.29 3.55
N ILE A 112 -4.19 -6.14 4.34
CA ILE A 112 -5.28 -5.73 5.24
C ILE A 112 -4.75 -4.76 6.30
N ALA A 113 -3.65 -5.10 6.96
CA ALA A 113 -3.04 -4.25 7.99
C ALA A 113 -2.66 -2.87 7.41
N LEU A 114 -1.97 -2.84 6.26
CA LEU A 114 -1.60 -1.61 5.59
C LEU A 114 -2.83 -0.79 5.15
N THR A 115 -3.88 -1.44 4.63
CA THR A 115 -5.11 -0.74 4.24
C THR A 115 -5.76 -0.06 5.44
N ILE A 116 -5.79 -0.69 6.61
CA ILE A 116 -6.32 -0.08 7.84
C ILE A 116 -5.51 1.17 8.21
N VAL A 117 -4.18 1.09 8.16
CA VAL A 117 -3.30 2.23 8.45
C VAL A 117 -3.51 3.36 7.44
N LEU A 118 -3.54 3.07 6.14
CA LEU A 118 -3.81 4.06 5.09
C LEU A 118 -5.20 4.68 5.22
N THR A 119 -6.23 3.90 5.54
CA THR A 119 -7.58 4.44 5.83
C THR A 119 -7.54 5.41 7.00
N TRP A 120 -6.84 5.05 8.09
CA TRP A 120 -6.72 5.93 9.24
C TRP A 120 -6.00 7.25 8.90
N VAL A 121 -4.89 7.19 8.16
CA VAL A 121 -4.18 8.38 7.67
C VAL A 121 -5.08 9.23 6.77
N PHE A 122 -5.75 8.61 5.80
CA PHE A 122 -6.64 9.27 4.86
C PHE A 122 -7.76 10.02 5.59
N ASN A 123 -8.41 9.38 6.56
CA ASN A 123 -9.46 10.02 7.35
C ASN A 123 -8.92 11.18 8.21
N ASN A 124 -7.76 11.02 8.85
CA ASN A 124 -7.16 12.07 9.70
C ASN A 124 -6.58 13.24 8.90
N THR A 125 -6.37 13.07 7.60
CA THR A 125 -5.88 14.10 6.67
C THR A 125 -7.00 14.69 5.82
N LYS A 126 -8.25 14.54 6.29
CA LYS A 126 -9.46 15.07 5.66
C LYS A 126 -9.70 14.53 4.24
N GLY A 127 -9.40 13.26 4.02
CA GLY A 127 -9.54 12.61 2.72
C GLY A 127 -8.44 12.99 1.71
N SER A 128 -7.25 13.36 2.18
CA SER A 128 -6.15 13.73 1.29
C SER A 128 -5.56 12.51 0.59
N VAL A 129 -5.88 12.37 -0.70
CA VAL A 129 -5.26 11.34 -1.58
C VAL A 129 -3.75 11.56 -1.68
N PHE A 130 -3.29 12.82 -1.71
CA PHE A 130 -1.86 13.11 -1.80
C PHE A 130 -1.08 12.56 -0.59
N ILE A 131 -1.61 12.71 0.63
CA ILE A 131 -0.95 12.12 1.82
C ILE A 131 -0.99 10.59 1.76
N ALA A 132 -2.07 9.99 1.26
CA ALA A 132 -2.12 8.54 1.05
C ALA A 132 -1.03 8.07 0.07
N VAL A 133 -0.81 8.79 -1.04
CA VAL A 133 0.28 8.51 -1.99
C VAL A 133 1.64 8.59 -1.31
N LEU A 134 1.90 9.63 -0.51
CA LEU A 134 3.19 9.78 0.18
C LEU A 134 3.45 8.65 1.19
N VAL A 135 2.44 8.25 1.96
CA VAL A 135 2.60 7.14 2.92
C VAL A 135 2.78 5.81 2.21
N HIS A 136 2.03 5.56 1.13
CA HIS A 136 2.18 4.35 0.32
C HIS A 136 3.58 4.31 -0.35
N ALA A 137 4.05 5.41 -0.95
CA ALA A 137 5.39 5.48 -1.52
C ALA A 137 6.50 5.30 -0.47
N THR A 138 6.29 5.81 0.75
CA THR A 138 7.23 5.59 1.86
C THR A 138 7.29 4.12 2.25
N PHE A 139 6.14 3.45 2.32
CA PHE A 139 6.04 2.03 2.60
C PHE A 139 6.78 1.19 1.55
N ASP A 140 6.54 1.43 0.27
CA ASP A 140 7.18 0.70 -0.83
C ASP A 140 8.70 0.94 -0.87
N THR A 141 9.13 2.17 -0.62
CA THR A 141 10.56 2.52 -0.50
C THR A 141 11.22 1.75 0.65
N TYR A 142 10.54 1.64 1.79
CA TYR A 142 11.01 0.85 2.91
C TYR A 142 11.10 -0.64 2.55
N LEU A 143 10.07 -1.21 1.92
CA LEU A 143 10.09 -2.61 1.48
C LEU A 143 11.25 -2.91 0.52
N ALA A 144 11.54 -1.98 -0.40
CA ALA A 144 12.62 -2.11 -1.37
C ALA A 144 14.01 -2.17 -0.73
N THR A 145 14.20 -1.53 0.43
CA THR A 145 15.50 -1.48 1.12
C THR A 145 15.65 -2.53 2.22
N LEU A 146 14.56 -3.16 2.65
CA LEU A 146 14.52 -4.00 3.84
C LEU A 146 15.48 -5.19 3.78
N ASN A 147 15.52 -5.91 2.64
CA ASN A 147 16.42 -7.04 2.44
C ASN A 147 17.91 -6.64 2.49
N GLY A 148 18.24 -5.44 2.00
CA GLY A 148 19.60 -4.91 2.06
C GLY A 148 20.01 -4.50 3.48
N LEU A 149 19.06 -4.00 4.28
CA LEU A 149 19.26 -3.59 5.67
C LEU A 149 19.36 -4.78 6.64
N PHE A 150 18.51 -5.79 6.44
CA PHE A 150 18.39 -6.93 7.36
C PHE A 150 18.36 -8.26 6.58
N PRO A 151 19.52 -8.72 6.07
CA PRO A 151 19.64 -9.97 5.31
C PRO A 151 19.52 -11.18 6.25
N THR A 152 18.30 -11.46 6.70
CA THR A 152 17.98 -12.56 7.61
C THR A 152 17.17 -13.62 6.88
N PRO A 153 17.30 -14.91 7.24
CA PRO A 153 16.52 -15.99 6.62
C PRO A 153 15.01 -15.71 6.63
N LEU A 154 14.51 -15.06 7.69
CA LEU A 154 13.11 -14.68 7.83
C LEU A 154 12.60 -13.78 6.68
N VAL A 155 13.41 -12.84 6.20
CA VAL A 155 13.01 -11.94 5.10
C VAL A 155 13.22 -12.62 3.74
N ASN A 156 14.19 -13.53 3.64
CA ASN A 156 14.42 -14.29 2.40
C ASN A 156 13.32 -15.34 2.14
N ASP A 157 12.92 -16.09 3.17
CA ASP A 157 11.98 -17.21 3.02
C ASP A 157 10.53 -16.76 2.91
N TYR A 158 10.19 -15.64 3.57
CA TYR A 158 8.83 -15.10 3.64
C TYR A 158 8.64 -13.77 2.92
N GLY A 159 9.69 -13.28 2.24
CA GLY A 159 9.73 -11.92 1.71
C GLY A 159 9.61 -10.87 2.81
N SER A 160 9.15 -9.68 2.44
CA SER A 160 8.92 -8.58 3.37
C SER A 160 7.67 -8.75 4.25
N ASN A 161 6.92 -9.84 4.11
CA ASN A 161 5.62 -10.02 4.75
C ASN A 161 5.71 -10.08 6.28
N VAL A 162 6.70 -10.78 6.84
CA VAL A 162 6.79 -10.97 8.30
C VAL A 162 7.07 -9.64 9.03
N PRO A 163 8.07 -8.82 8.62
CA PRO A 163 8.27 -7.50 9.23
C PRO A 163 7.05 -6.58 9.10
N VAL A 164 6.34 -6.63 7.97
CA VAL A 164 5.10 -5.85 7.78
C VAL A 164 4.00 -6.31 8.72
N LEU A 165 3.80 -7.62 8.87
CA LEU A 165 2.80 -8.18 9.80
C LEU A 165 3.09 -7.80 11.25
N ILE A 166 4.36 -7.79 11.66
CA ILE A 166 4.73 -7.38 13.01
C ILE A 166 4.49 -5.88 13.19
N GLY A 167 5.04 -5.03 12.31
CA GLY A 167 4.96 -3.58 12.46
C GLY A 167 3.57 -3.02 12.17
N PHE A 168 3.11 -3.18 10.93
CA PHE A 168 1.81 -2.66 10.48
C PHE A 168 0.64 -3.46 11.03
N GLY A 169 0.78 -4.77 11.25
CA GLY A 169 -0.27 -5.55 11.89
C GLY A 169 -0.51 -5.14 13.35
N ALA A 170 0.55 -4.97 14.14
CA ALA A 170 0.42 -4.44 15.50
C ALA A 170 -0.19 -3.03 15.50
N LEU A 171 0.29 -2.14 14.61
CA LEU A 171 -0.27 -0.80 14.47
C LEU A 171 -1.75 -0.83 14.07
N ALA A 172 -2.14 -1.68 13.12
CA ALA A 172 -3.53 -1.82 12.69
C ALA A 172 -4.43 -2.28 13.85
N VAL A 173 -3.99 -3.26 14.65
CA VAL A 173 -4.71 -3.70 15.85
C VAL A 173 -4.86 -2.55 16.85
N VAL A 174 -3.78 -1.82 17.13
CA VAL A 174 -3.82 -0.66 18.04
C VAL A 174 -4.77 0.42 17.52
N LEU A 175 -4.75 0.73 16.22
CA LEU A 175 -5.65 1.71 15.61
C LEU A 175 -7.11 1.26 15.69
N VAL A 176 -7.40 -0.01 15.39
CA VAL A 176 -8.76 -0.55 15.49
C VAL A 176 -9.25 -0.49 16.94
N ALA A 177 -8.42 -0.90 17.91
CA ALA A 177 -8.78 -0.89 19.32
C ALA A 177 -8.96 0.54 19.85
N SER A 178 -7.99 1.42 19.63
CA SER A 178 -8.01 2.80 20.15
C SER A 178 -9.10 3.67 19.51
N THR A 179 -9.43 3.44 18.24
CA THR A 179 -10.51 4.17 17.56
C THR A 179 -11.86 3.46 17.63
N ARG A 180 -11.94 2.29 18.32
CA ARG A 180 -13.14 1.43 18.35
C ARG A 180 -13.69 1.12 16.95
N GLY A 181 -12.78 0.95 15.98
CA GLY A 181 -13.11 0.70 14.58
C GLY A 181 -13.50 1.94 13.76
N CYS A 182 -13.53 3.14 14.34
CA CYS A 182 -13.88 4.37 13.60
C CYS A 182 -12.76 4.88 12.68
N LEU A 183 -11.50 4.51 12.93
CA LEU A 183 -10.32 4.86 12.12
C LEU A 183 -10.25 6.36 11.75
N GLY A 184 -10.67 7.27 12.64
CA GLY A 184 -10.65 8.71 12.41
C GLY A 184 -11.74 9.26 11.48
N TYR A 185 -12.67 8.43 10.99
CA TYR A 185 -13.68 8.83 9.99
C TYR A 185 -14.69 9.87 10.48
N GLN A 186 -15.05 9.85 11.77
CA GLN A 186 -16.00 10.82 12.34
C GLN A 186 -15.50 12.25 12.19
N ARG A 187 -14.21 12.49 12.52
CA ARG A 187 -13.56 13.78 12.35
C ARG A 187 -13.67 14.32 10.92
N TYR A 188 -13.44 13.47 9.92
CA TYR A 188 -13.60 13.86 8.51
C TYR A 188 -15.04 14.26 8.19
N ARG A 189 -16.03 13.52 8.69
CA ARG A 189 -17.45 13.85 8.47
C ARG A 189 -17.85 15.16 9.14
N ASP A 190 -17.36 15.43 10.35
CA ASP A 190 -17.73 16.62 11.12
C ASP A 190 -17.13 17.90 10.51
N GLU A 191 -15.98 17.79 9.83
CA GLU A 191 -15.31 18.92 9.17
C GLU A 191 -15.85 19.23 7.77
N VAL A 192 -16.63 18.32 7.16
CA VAL A 192 -17.25 18.54 5.85
C VAL A 192 -18.68 19.06 6.08
N PRO A 193 -19.01 20.29 5.67
CA PRO A 193 -20.36 20.83 5.80
C PRO A 193 -21.38 19.92 5.13
N ASP A 194 -22.53 19.72 5.78
CA ASP A 194 -23.63 19.00 5.16
C ASP A 194 -24.06 19.75 3.90
N PRO A 195 -24.04 19.11 2.70
CA PRO A 195 -24.53 19.74 1.48
C PRO A 195 -25.96 20.28 1.62
N ALA A 196 -26.76 19.71 2.53
CA ALA A 196 -28.11 20.18 2.82
C ALA A 196 -28.16 21.49 3.63
N THR A 197 -27.11 21.84 4.39
CA THR A 197 -27.03 23.09 5.17
C THR A 197 -26.18 24.17 4.50
N ALA A 198 -25.39 23.83 3.49
CA ALA A 198 -24.54 24.77 2.76
C ALA A 198 -25.28 25.66 1.74
N ALA A 199 -26.58 25.45 1.52
CA ALA A 199 -27.37 26.11 0.48
C ALA A 199 -28.40 27.14 1.00
N THR A 200 -28.33 27.55 2.27
CA THR A 200 -29.20 28.59 2.87
C THR A 200 -28.42 29.87 3.10
#